data_AF-A0A3B8W571-F1
#
_entry.id   AF-A0A3B8W571-F1
#
_cell.length_a   1.000
_cell.length_b   1.000
_cell.length_c   1.000
_cell.angle_alpha   90.00
_cell.angle_beta   90.00
_cell.angle_gamma   90.00
#
_symmetry.space_group_name_H-M   'P 1'
#
loop_
_entity.id
_entity.type
_entity.pdbx_description
1 polymer ?
#
loop_
_entity_poly.entity_id
_entity_poly.type
_entity_poly.pdbx_seq_one_letter_code
_entity_poly.pdbx_strand_id
1 'polypeptide(L)'
;MKESTIQFKVVLDAQNVPEKIEWDATDKPQEGPTETKAVSISLWDHQQKNTLRIDLWSKDMPVDEMKRFYIDCMGGLAQSALSATGDEVMSQQIQALCQRLVEHVRKNPS
;
A
#
# COMPACT_ATOMS: atom_id res chain seq x y z
N MET A 1 1.56 -24.22 16.37
CA MET A 1 1.75 -22.87 15.82
C MET A 1 1.32 -22.89 14.36
N LYS A 2 0.64 -21.85 13.89
CA LYS A 2 0.35 -21.67 12.46
C LYS A 2 1.40 -20.72 11.90
N GLU A 3 2.07 -21.12 10.84
CA GLU A 3 2.93 -20.26 10.03
C GLU A 3 2.15 -19.84 8.78
N SER A 4 2.20 -18.56 8.45
CA SER A 4 1.58 -18.00 7.24
C SER A 4 2.61 -17.13 6.57
N THR A 5 2.82 -17.34 5.27
CA THR A 5 3.82 -16.65 4.47
C THR A 5 3.13 -15.73 3.49
N ILE A 6 3.67 -14.53 3.31
CA ILE A 6 3.33 -13.62 2.21
C ILE A 6 4.57 -13.46 1.35
N GLN A 7 4.45 -13.69 0.05
CA GLN A 7 5.57 -13.63 -0.90
C GLN A 7 5.28 -12.55 -1.94
N PHE A 8 6.27 -11.70 -2.19
CA PHE A 8 6.26 -10.76 -3.31
C PHE A 8 7.42 -11.09 -4.22
N LYS A 9 7.14 -11.29 -5.51
CA LYS A 9 8.14 -11.50 -6.55
C LYS A 9 8.09 -10.31 -7.50
N VAL A 10 9.21 -9.60 -7.57
CA VAL A 10 9.35 -8.39 -8.39
C VAL A 10 10.33 -8.69 -9.51
N VAL A 11 9.89 -8.50 -10.75
CA VAL A 11 10.73 -8.58 -11.95
C VAL A 11 11.08 -7.15 -12.34
N LEU A 12 12.38 -6.88 -12.46
CA LEU A 12 12.92 -5.56 -12.78
C LEU A 12 13.48 -5.53 -14.21
N ASP A 13 13.40 -4.38 -14.86
CA ASP A 13 14.10 -4.12 -16.12
C ASP A 13 15.60 -3.84 -15.89
N ALA A 14 16.33 -3.59 -16.98
CA ALA A 14 17.77 -3.31 -16.94
C ALA A 14 18.12 -1.98 -16.22
N GLN A 15 17.14 -1.14 -15.90
CA GLN A 15 17.29 0.10 -15.13
C GLN A 15 16.78 -0.05 -13.69
N ASN A 16 16.46 -1.27 -13.26
CA ASN A 16 15.87 -1.60 -11.95
C ASN A 16 14.46 -1.05 -11.75
N VAL A 17 13.69 -0.81 -12.82
CA VAL A 17 12.28 -0.42 -12.73
C VAL A 17 11.41 -1.67 -12.69
N PRO A 18 10.41 -1.79 -11.78
CA PRO A 18 9.49 -2.93 -11.77
C PRO A 18 8.68 -3.05 -13.07
N GLU A 19 8.87 -4.17 -13.78
CA GLU A 19 8.05 -4.57 -14.93
C GLU A 19 6.85 -5.41 -14.49
N LYS A 20 7.05 -6.32 -13.53
CA LYS A 20 6.00 -7.22 -13.04
C LYS A 20 6.11 -7.40 -11.53
N ILE A 21 4.97 -7.37 -10.85
CA ILE A 21 4.85 -7.66 -9.42
C ILE A 21 3.84 -8.79 -9.25
N GLU A 22 4.28 -9.91 -8.71
CA GLU A 22 3.43 -11.04 -8.34
C GLU A 22 3.39 -11.15 -6.82
N TRP A 23 2.23 -11.49 -6.26
CA TRP A 23 2.09 -11.76 -4.84
C TRP A 23 1.31 -13.05 -4.58
N ASP A 24 1.68 -13.72 -3.50
CA ASP A 24 1.00 -14.91 -3.01
C ASP A 24 0.98 -14.92 -1.48
N ALA A 25 0.01 -15.61 -0.88
CA ALA A 25 -0.06 -15.78 0.56
C ALA A 25 -0.67 -17.13 0.95
N THR A 26 -0.21 -17.73 2.05
CA THR A 26 -0.70 -19.02 2.56
C THR A 26 -2.22 -19.03 2.77
N ASP A 27 -2.79 -17.90 3.18
CA ASP A 27 -4.22 -17.74 3.48
C ASP A 27 -4.99 -17.01 2.37
N LYS A 28 -4.41 -16.88 1.18
CA LYS A 28 -5.08 -16.25 0.04
C LYS A 28 -6.23 -17.14 -0.46
N PRO A 29 -7.43 -16.58 -0.72
CA PRO A 29 -8.58 -17.37 -1.18
C PRO A 29 -8.37 -18.07 -2.53
N GLN A 30 -7.47 -17.55 -3.37
CA GLN A 30 -7.14 -18.06 -4.69
C GLN A 30 -5.76 -18.70 -4.65
N GLU A 31 -5.64 -19.91 -5.22
CA GLU A 31 -4.37 -20.62 -5.31
C GLU A 31 -3.40 -19.96 -6.28
N GLY A 32 -2.13 -19.88 -5.86
CA GLY A 32 -1.00 -19.47 -6.68
C GLY A 32 -0.78 -17.96 -6.79
N PRO A 33 0.36 -17.55 -7.38
CA PRO A 33 0.72 -16.14 -7.51
C PRO A 33 -0.26 -15.37 -8.40
N THR A 34 -0.62 -14.15 -7.99
CA THR A 34 -1.40 -13.22 -8.81
C THR A 34 -0.62 -11.95 -9.06
N GLU A 35 -0.77 -11.38 -10.25
CA GLU A 35 -0.17 -10.09 -10.59
C GLU A 35 -0.89 -8.93 -9.88
N THR A 36 -0.11 -7.94 -9.46
CA THR A 36 -0.60 -6.63 -9.01
C THR A 36 0.18 -5.53 -9.69
N LYS A 37 -0.43 -4.35 -9.82
CA LYS A 37 0.22 -3.15 -10.37
C LYS A 37 0.92 -2.31 -9.32
N ALA A 38 0.63 -2.52 -8.03
CA ALA A 38 1.30 -1.83 -6.94
C ALA A 38 1.34 -2.65 -5.65
N VAL A 39 2.33 -2.35 -4.82
CA VAL A 39 2.44 -2.82 -3.43
C VAL A 39 3.13 -1.73 -2.59
N SER A 40 2.59 -1.48 -1.40
CA SER A 40 3.21 -0.62 -0.38
C SER A 40 3.31 -1.41 0.92
N ILE A 41 4.53 -1.56 1.45
CA ILE A 41 4.81 -2.31 2.67
C ILE A 41 5.48 -1.36 3.66
N SER A 42 4.99 -1.36 4.91
CA SER A 42 5.59 -0.62 6.01
C SER A 42 5.97 -1.58 7.13
N LEU A 43 7.23 -1.54 7.55
CA LEU A 43 7.81 -2.42 8.57
C LEU A 43 8.31 -1.55 9.72
N TRP A 44 7.89 -1.86 10.95
CA TRP A 44 8.44 -1.21 12.14
C TRP A 44 9.77 -1.86 12.51
N ASP A 45 10.86 -1.09 12.43
CA ASP A 45 12.16 -1.50 12.94
C ASP A 45 12.21 -1.18 14.44
N HIS A 46 12.08 -2.22 15.27
CA HIS A 46 12.13 -2.07 16.72
C HIS A 46 13.52 -1.65 17.24
N GLN A 47 14.60 -1.93 16.50
CA GLN A 47 15.95 -1.57 16.92
C GLN A 47 16.20 -0.09 16.68
N GLN A 48 15.83 0.41 15.50
CA GLN A 48 16.03 1.82 15.12
C GLN A 48 14.87 2.74 15.48
N LYS A 49 13.75 2.20 15.96
CA LYS A 49 12.53 2.94 16.32
C LYS A 49 12.02 3.80 15.16
N ASN A 50 12.03 3.25 13.95
CA ASN A 50 11.55 3.90 12.75
C ASN A 50 10.74 2.95 11.86
N THR A 51 10.14 3.50 10.81
CA THR A 51 9.36 2.73 9.83
C THR A 51 10.17 2.62 8.54
N LEU A 52 10.51 1.40 8.16
CA LEU A 52 11.05 1.08 6.83
C LEU A 52 9.89 0.96 5.84
N ARG A 53 10.09 1.44 4.61
CA ARG A 53 9.05 1.40 3.57
C ARG A 53 9.59 0.85 2.27
N ILE A 54 8.74 0.08 1.59
CA ILE A 54 8.93 -0.40 0.24
C ILE A 54 7.67 -0.04 -0.53
N ASP A 55 7.80 0.88 -1.48
CA ASP A 55 6.72 1.30 -2.38
C ASP A 55 7.13 0.92 -3.80
N LEU A 56 6.35 0.04 -4.42
CA LEU A 56 6.59 -0.44 -5.77
C LEU A 56 5.32 -0.30 -6.60
N TRP A 57 5.49 0.09 -7.85
CA TRP A 57 4.44 0.13 -8.86
C TRP A 57 5.01 -0.35 -10.19
N SER A 58 4.17 -1.00 -10.99
CA SER A 58 4.55 -1.38 -12.35
C SER A 58 4.64 -0.14 -13.23
N LYS A 59 5.52 -0.20 -14.23
CA LYS A 59 5.78 0.88 -15.18
C LYS A 59 4.53 1.37 -15.93
N ASP A 60 3.53 0.50 -16.11
CA ASP A 60 2.31 0.76 -16.85
C ASP A 60 1.13 1.24 -15.99
N MET A 61 1.29 1.37 -14.67
CA MET A 61 0.23 1.85 -13.79
C MET A 61 -0.03 3.35 -14.05
N PRO A 62 -1.28 3.77 -14.39
CA PRO A 62 -1.58 5.18 -14.61
C PRO A 62 -1.34 6.03 -13.35
N VAL A 63 -0.81 7.24 -13.52
CA VAL A 63 -0.50 8.14 -12.39
C VAL A 63 -1.72 8.44 -11.53
N ASP A 64 -2.90 8.56 -12.13
CA ASP A 64 -4.14 8.78 -11.35
C ASP A 64 -4.54 7.57 -10.51
N GLU A 65 -4.27 6.35 -10.98
CA GLU A 65 -4.43 5.14 -10.16
C GLU A 65 -3.40 5.09 -9.03
N MET A 66 -2.16 5.51 -9.27
CA MET A 66 -1.13 5.61 -8.21
C MET A 66 -1.54 6.59 -7.11
N LYS A 67 -2.01 7.79 -7.49
CA LYS A 67 -2.53 8.78 -6.54
C LYS A 67 -3.68 8.20 -5.72
N ARG A 68 -4.61 7.50 -6.39
CA ARG A 68 -5.74 6.85 -5.73
C ARG A 68 -5.31 5.74 -4.77
N PHE A 69 -4.34 4.92 -5.16
CA PHE A 69 -3.76 3.87 -4.32
C PHE A 69 -3.22 4.44 -3.00
N TYR A 70 -2.47 5.55 -3.05
CA TYR A 70 -1.99 6.19 -1.82
C TYR A 70 -3.10 6.72 -0.92
N ILE A 71 -4.16 7.30 -1.50
CA ILE A 71 -5.33 7.77 -0.75
C ILE A 71 -6.00 6.59 -0.05
N ASP A 72 -6.22 5.48 -0.77
CA ASP A 72 -6.84 4.28 -0.21
C ASP A 72 -5.98 3.68 0.91
N CYS A 73 -4.66 3.63 0.75
CA CYS A 73 -3.73 3.23 1.82
C CYS A 73 -3.86 4.10 3.07
N MET A 74 -3.93 5.43 2.92
CA MET A 74 -4.12 6.35 4.06
C MET A 74 -5.47 6.14 4.75
N GLY A 75 -6.55 5.90 3.99
CA GLY A 75 -7.85 5.57 4.55
C GLY A 75 -7.80 4.28 5.37
N GLY A 76 -7.13 3.24 4.87
CA GLY A 76 -6.89 2.00 5.61
C GLY A 76 -6.07 2.22 6.88
N LEU A 77 -5.05 3.08 6.85
CA LEU A 77 -4.27 3.45 8.02
C LEU A 77 -5.11 4.19 9.07
N ALA A 78 -6.02 5.08 8.65
CA ALA A 78 -6.93 5.76 9.57
C ALA A 78 -7.78 4.75 10.35
N GLN A 79 -8.38 3.79 9.63
CA GLN A 79 -9.16 2.73 10.24
C GLN A 79 -8.32 1.84 11.17
N SER A 80 -7.11 1.49 10.73
CA SER A 80 -6.19 0.67 11.53
C SER A 80 -5.79 1.38 12.82
N ALA A 81 -5.43 2.66 12.73
CA ALA A 81 -5.09 3.50 13.89
C ALA A 81 -6.24 3.51 14.90
N LEU A 82 -7.47 3.78 14.47
CA LEU A 82 -8.65 3.73 15.34
C LEU A 82 -8.80 2.36 16.02
N SER A 83 -8.77 1.27 15.26
CA SER A 83 -8.98 -0.06 15.81
C SER A 83 -7.86 -0.54 16.76
N ALA A 84 -6.62 -0.10 16.51
CA ALA A 84 -5.46 -0.56 17.25
C ALA A 84 -5.16 0.29 18.49
N THR A 85 -5.45 1.59 18.46
CA THR A 85 -5.10 2.52 19.55
C THR A 85 -6.32 3.17 20.21
N GLY A 86 -7.49 3.15 19.57
CA GLY A 86 -8.67 3.88 20.01
C GLY A 86 -8.58 5.39 19.76
N ASP A 87 -7.57 5.88 19.02
CA ASP A 87 -7.39 7.31 18.79
C ASP A 87 -8.32 7.83 17.67
N GLU A 88 -9.49 8.33 18.09
CA GLU A 88 -10.48 8.93 17.20
C GLU A 88 -9.96 10.18 16.49
N VAL A 89 -9.16 11.00 17.18
CA VAL A 89 -8.66 12.25 16.61
C VAL A 89 -7.72 11.95 15.45
N MET A 90 -6.77 11.03 15.64
CA MET A 90 -5.84 10.62 14.60
C MET A 90 -6.59 10.06 13.38
N SER A 91 -7.58 9.18 13.60
CA SER A 91 -8.39 8.61 12.52
C SER A 91 -9.15 9.68 11.75
N GLN A 92 -9.87 10.57 12.44
CA GLN A 92 -10.67 11.63 11.81
C GLN A 92 -9.80 12.60 11.00
N GLN A 93 -8.61 12.97 11.50
CA GLN A 93 -7.70 13.85 10.78
C GLN A 93 -7.19 13.22 9.47
N ILE A 94 -6.84 11.93 9.50
CA ILE A 94 -6.39 11.21 8.29
C ILE A 94 -7.54 11.08 7.30
N GLN A 95 -8.76 10.77 7.75
CA GLN A 95 -9.94 10.69 6.88
C GLN A 95 -10.26 12.05 6.22
N ALA A 96 -10.21 13.14 6.98
CA ALA A 96 -10.42 14.49 6.45
C ALA A 96 -9.34 14.86 5.42
N LEU A 97 -8.08 14.45 5.63
CA LEU A 97 -7.02 14.61 4.63
C LEU A 97 -7.32 13.81 3.35
N CYS A 98 -7.73 12.54 3.49
CA CYS A 98 -8.10 11.71 2.35
C CYS A 98 -9.21 12.36 1.51
N GLN A 99 -10.25 12.92 2.13
CA GLN A 99 -11.31 13.62 1.42
C GLN A 99 -10.78 14.81 0.60
N ARG A 100 -9.91 15.65 1.19
CA ARG A 100 -9.30 16.77 0.47
C ARG A 100 -8.44 16.30 -0.70
N LEU A 101 -7.70 15.21 -0.54
CA LEU A 101 -6.87 14.64 -1.60
C LEU A 101 -7.71 14.04 -2.73
N VAL A 102 -8.82 13.36 -2.43
CA VAL A 102 -9.76 12.87 -3.46
C VAL A 102 -10.29 14.03 -4.29
N GLU A 103 -10.71 15.12 -3.64
CA GLU A 103 -11.18 16.31 -4.35
C GLU A 103 -10.09 16.97 -5.19
N HIS A 104 -8.86 17.02 -4.67
CA HIS A 104 -7.71 17.55 -5.41
C HIS A 104 -7.42 16.73 -6.67
N VAL A 105 -7.34 15.41 -6.56
CA VAL A 105 -7.09 14.50 -7.70
C VAL A 105 -8.23 14.60 -8.73
N ARG A 106 -9.49 14.66 -8.28
CA ARG A 106 -10.64 14.85 -9.19
C ARG A 106 -10.60 16.15 -9.98
N LYS A 107 -10.09 17.24 -9.37
CA LYS A 107 -9.96 18.55 -10.03
C LYS A 107 -8.71 18.65 -10.92
N ASN A 108 -7.71 17.79 -10.70
CA ASN A 108 -6.42 17.82 -11.37
C ASN A 108 -6.02 16.40 -11.84
N PRO A 109 -6.77 15.82 -12.80
CA PRO A 109 -6.38 14.56 -13.41
C PRO A 109 -5.02 14.71 -14.11
N SER A 110 -4.25 13.62 -14.16
CA SER A 110 -2.91 13.59 -14.76
C SER A 110 -2.92 13.64 -16.29
#